data_AF-A0A7K8T665-F1
#
_entry.id   AF-A0A7K8T665-F1
#
_cell.length_a   1.000
_cell.length_b   1.000
_cell.length_c   1.000
_cell.angle_alpha   90.00
_cell.angle_beta   90.00
_cell.angle_gamma   90.00
#
_symmetry.space_group_name_H-M   'P 1'
#
loop_
_entity.id
_entity.type
_entity.pdbx_description
1 polymer ?
#
loop_
_entity_poly.entity_id
_entity_poly.type
_entity_poly.pdbx_seq_one_letter_code
_entity_poly.pdbx_strand_id
1 'polypeptide(L)'
;AALFTETPHDMTARAGEDVEMACSFRGSGSPSYSLEIQWWYVRNHRDWTDKQTWASSQLAASPPQEPGKDATKISVVKVVGSNISHKLRLSRVKPPPEGTYECRVIDSSDGKARHHKVKAYLRVEAAGGTGHPPDTQLRGAPLPDPAAPGSPPAHHHHHPHKAGKELRKPPPDASCVL
;
A
#
# COMPACT_ATOMS: atom_id res chain seq x y z
N ALA A 1 3.76 25.99 20.16
CA ALA A 1 2.61 25.79 19.24
C ALA A 1 2.64 24.37 18.72
N ALA A 2 1.49 23.70 18.64
CA ALA A 2 1.43 22.32 18.17
C ALA A 2 1.40 22.28 16.63
N LEU A 3 2.20 21.40 16.01
CA LEU A 3 2.35 21.33 14.56
C LEU A 3 2.81 19.95 14.09
N PHE A 4 2.46 19.60 12.85
CA PHE A 4 3.05 18.46 12.16
C PHE A 4 4.46 18.81 11.69
N THR A 5 5.45 18.04 12.11
CA THR A 5 6.85 18.19 11.68
C THR A 5 7.16 17.36 10.45
N GLU A 6 6.36 16.33 10.19
CA GLU A 6 6.42 15.50 9.00
C GLU A 6 4.99 15.08 8.64
N THR A 7 4.60 15.34 7.39
CA THR A 7 3.27 14.99 6.87
C THR A 7 3.41 13.91 5.82
N PRO A 8 2.44 12.99 5.68
CA PRO A 8 2.42 12.13 4.51
C PRO A 8 2.17 12.94 3.24
N HIS A 9 2.64 12.41 2.13
CA HIS A 9 2.51 13.03 0.81
C HIS A 9 1.80 12.08 -0.14
N ASP A 10 1.18 12.61 -1.19
CA ASP A 10 0.55 11.81 -2.22
C ASP A 10 1.61 10.98 -2.97
N MET A 11 1.32 9.70 -3.23
CA MET A 11 2.26 8.78 -3.86
C MET A 11 1.55 7.90 -4.88
N THR A 12 2.31 7.39 -5.84
CA THR A 12 1.86 6.35 -6.78
C THR A 12 2.76 5.13 -6.61
N ALA A 13 2.16 3.95 -6.52
CA ALA A 13 2.86 2.68 -6.40
C ALA A 13 2.28 1.66 -7.39
N ARG A 14 3.06 0.68 -7.80
CA ARG A 14 2.57 -0.43 -8.62
C ARG A 14 1.98 -1.52 -7.73
N ALA A 15 1.03 -2.26 -8.28
CA ALA A 15 0.45 -3.39 -7.59
C ALA A 15 1.54 -4.41 -7.23
N GLY A 16 1.59 -4.79 -5.95
CA GLY A 16 2.59 -5.69 -5.38
C GLY A 16 3.76 -4.98 -4.70
N GLU A 17 3.93 -3.67 -4.85
CA GLU A 17 4.98 -2.92 -4.14
C GLU A 17 4.64 -2.69 -2.66
N ASP A 18 5.68 -2.41 -1.86
CA ASP A 18 5.53 -1.94 -0.48
C ASP A 18 5.54 -0.40 -0.48
N VAL A 19 4.64 0.20 0.30
CA VAL A 19 4.52 1.66 0.44
C VAL A 19 4.72 2.04 1.89
N GLU A 20 5.41 3.17 2.10
CA GLU A 20 5.65 3.71 3.42
C GLU A 20 5.24 5.19 3.48
N MET A 21 4.48 5.54 4.51
CA MET A 21 4.06 6.90 4.79
C MET A 21 4.43 7.26 6.22
N ALA A 22 5.02 8.43 6.42
CA ALA A 22 5.46 8.89 7.72
C ALA A 22 4.62 10.08 8.19
N CYS A 23 4.42 10.18 9.51
CA CYS A 23 3.73 11.28 10.14
C CYS A 23 4.37 11.55 11.50
N SER A 24 4.78 12.80 11.72
CA SER A 24 5.40 13.26 12.96
C SER A 24 4.74 14.53 13.44
N PHE A 25 4.54 14.64 14.76
CA PHE A 25 3.83 15.73 15.40
C PHE A 25 4.52 16.19 16.67
N ARG A 26 4.56 17.50 16.84
CA ARG A 26 5.08 18.20 18.02
C ARG A 26 3.94 18.91 18.74
N GLY A 27 3.74 18.58 20.02
CA GLY A 27 2.71 19.16 20.88
C GLY A 27 3.01 20.59 21.35
N SER A 28 2.03 21.19 22.02
CA SER A 28 1.96 22.65 22.21
C SER A 28 2.97 23.32 23.17
N GLY A 29 3.41 22.70 24.25
CA GLY A 29 4.31 23.36 25.23
C GLY A 29 4.12 22.94 26.70
N SER A 30 2.95 22.41 27.04
CA SER A 30 2.46 22.29 28.43
C SER A 30 2.81 20.96 29.13
N PRO A 31 3.14 20.96 30.43
CA PRO A 31 3.80 19.86 31.15
C PRO A 31 3.01 18.55 31.37
N SER A 32 1.87 18.34 30.71
CA SER A 32 0.98 17.18 30.87
C SER A 32 0.71 16.44 29.55
N TYR A 33 1.71 16.32 28.67
CA TYR A 33 1.49 15.76 27.33
C TYR A 33 1.20 14.26 27.32
N SER A 34 0.01 13.91 26.87
CA SER A 34 -0.25 12.60 26.26
C SER A 34 -0.59 12.85 24.79
N LEU A 35 0.19 12.24 23.90
CA LEU A 35 -0.08 12.27 22.46
C LEU A 35 -0.53 10.88 22.01
N GLU A 36 -1.56 10.84 21.16
CA GLU A 36 -1.97 9.61 20.47
C GLU A 36 -1.99 9.86 18.97
N ILE A 37 -1.19 9.11 18.20
CA ILE A 37 -1.16 9.16 16.74
C ILE A 37 -1.85 7.92 16.18
N GLN A 38 -2.67 8.11 15.15
CA GLN A 38 -3.45 7.06 14.53
C GLN A 38 -3.37 7.16 13.01
N TRP A 39 -3.25 6.01 12.35
CA TRP A 39 -3.43 5.90 10.90
C TRP A 39 -4.82 5.39 10.57
N TRP A 40 -5.45 6.01 9.58
CA TRP A 40 -6.78 5.67 9.10
C TRP A 40 -6.78 5.55 7.57
N TYR A 41 -7.54 4.59 7.05
CA TYR A 41 -7.90 4.51 5.63
C TYR A 41 -9.31 5.07 5.44
N VAL A 42 -9.48 6.04 4.55
CA VAL A 42 -10.76 6.67 4.25
C VAL A 42 -11.24 6.16 2.89
N ARG A 43 -12.35 5.42 2.89
CA ARG A 43 -12.87 4.68 1.73
C ARG A 43 -13.48 5.58 0.65
N ASN A 44 -13.91 6.79 1.01
CA ASN A 44 -14.65 7.66 0.10
C ASN A 44 -13.73 8.67 -0.63
N HIS A 45 -13.58 8.52 -1.94
CA HIS A 45 -12.79 9.42 -2.79
C HIS A 45 -13.39 10.83 -2.91
N ARG A 46 -14.69 11.02 -2.60
CA ARG A 46 -15.34 12.34 -2.72
C ARG A 46 -14.76 13.37 -1.75
N ASP A 47 -14.19 12.93 -0.63
CA ASP A 47 -13.52 13.79 0.35
C ASP A 47 -12.18 14.36 -0.18
N TRP A 48 -11.59 13.79 -1.24
CA TRP A 48 -10.43 14.38 -1.92
C TRP A 48 -10.83 15.51 -2.88
N THR A 49 -11.92 15.34 -3.64
CA THR A 49 -12.48 16.40 -4.48
C THR A 49 -12.99 17.59 -3.66
N ASP A 50 -13.25 17.39 -2.37
CA ASP A 50 -13.51 18.45 -1.39
C ASP A 50 -12.24 19.21 -0.98
N LYS A 51 -11.15 19.19 -1.78
CA LYS A 51 -9.91 19.94 -1.49
C LYS A 51 -10.15 21.43 -1.22
N GLN A 52 -11.28 22.00 -1.67
CA GLN A 52 -11.66 23.40 -1.45
C GLN A 52 -12.45 23.70 -0.16
N THR A 53 -13.13 22.74 0.48
CA THR A 53 -13.96 23.07 1.66
C THR A 53 -13.19 22.93 2.96
N TRP A 54 -12.26 21.98 3.07
CA TRP A 54 -11.48 21.75 4.31
C TRP A 54 -10.44 22.83 4.62
N ALA A 55 -9.82 23.45 3.60
CA ALA A 55 -8.83 24.52 3.78
C ALA A 55 -9.45 25.78 4.41
N SER A 56 -10.77 25.97 4.27
CA SER A 56 -11.53 27.08 4.86
C SER A 56 -11.89 26.83 6.34
N SER A 57 -11.79 25.59 6.84
CA SER A 57 -12.15 25.23 8.22
C SER A 57 -10.99 25.28 9.23
N GLN A 58 -9.84 25.88 8.87
CA GLN A 58 -8.69 26.02 9.79
C GLN A 58 -8.91 26.99 10.97
N LEU A 59 -10.11 27.55 11.15
CA LEU A 59 -10.41 28.55 12.19
C LEU A 59 -11.52 28.17 13.20
N ALA A 60 -12.09 26.97 13.14
CA ALA A 60 -13.07 26.53 14.14
C ALA A 60 -12.71 25.16 14.70
N ALA A 61 -12.38 25.12 15.98
CA ALA A 61 -12.24 23.90 16.77
C ALA A 61 -13.51 23.05 16.62
N SER A 62 -13.47 22.06 15.75
CA SER A 62 -14.61 21.19 15.46
C SER A 62 -14.76 20.15 16.59
N PRO A 63 -15.99 19.85 17.03
CA PRO A 63 -16.24 18.77 18.00
C PRO A 63 -15.82 17.39 17.42
N PRO A 64 -15.67 16.35 18.27
CA PRO A 64 -15.28 15.02 17.81
C PRO A 64 -16.29 14.53 16.77
N GLN A 65 -15.88 14.56 15.51
CA GLN A 65 -16.66 13.98 14.43
C GLN A 65 -16.61 12.46 14.67
N GLU A 66 -17.70 11.93 15.21
CA GLU A 66 -17.97 10.49 15.30
C GLU A 66 -17.51 9.84 13.98
N PRO A 67 -16.68 8.78 14.04
CA PRO A 67 -16.04 8.24 12.85
C PRO A 67 -17.13 7.85 11.86
N GLY A 68 -17.25 8.63 10.79
CA GLY A 68 -18.11 8.32 9.67
C GLY A 68 -17.85 6.88 9.24
N LYS A 69 -18.92 6.15 8.93
CA LYS A 69 -18.98 4.71 8.60
C LYS A 69 -17.99 4.26 7.49
N ASP A 70 -17.21 5.18 6.95
CA ASP A 70 -16.32 5.06 5.80
C ASP A 70 -14.81 5.14 6.13
N ALA A 71 -14.43 5.28 7.41
CA ALA A 71 -13.03 5.30 7.83
C ALA A 71 -12.64 4.04 8.63
N THR A 72 -11.52 3.40 8.27
CA THR A 72 -10.98 2.21 8.94
C THR A 72 -9.69 2.55 9.67
N LYS A 73 -9.64 2.32 10.98
CA LYS A 73 -8.42 2.51 11.78
C LYS A 73 -7.41 1.42 11.45
N ILE A 74 -6.22 1.81 11.02
CA ILE A 74 -5.14 0.90 10.63
C ILE A 74 -4.21 0.65 11.83
N SER A 75 -3.78 1.71 12.50
CA SER A 75 -2.87 1.59 13.65
C SER A 75 -2.99 2.76 14.61
N VAL A 76 -2.52 2.57 15.84
CA VAL A 76 -2.48 3.58 16.89
C VAL A 76 -1.25 3.42 17.75
N VAL A 77 -0.65 4.56 18.12
CA VAL A 77 0.44 4.64 19.09
C VAL A 77 0.13 5.78 20.05
N LYS A 78 0.39 5.56 21.34
CA LYS A 78 0.19 6.55 22.39
C LYS A 78 1.47 6.69 23.21
N VAL A 79 1.86 7.91 23.51
CA VAL A 79 3.07 8.22 24.28
C VAL A 79 2.79 9.31 25.30
N VAL A 80 3.56 9.28 26.39
CA VAL A 80 3.70 10.42 27.30
C VAL A 80 4.89 11.23 26.81
N GLY A 81 4.67 12.49 26.45
CA GLY A 81 5.71 13.36 25.91
C GLY A 81 5.21 14.28 24.81
N SER A 82 6.08 15.22 24.40
CA SER A 82 5.70 16.33 23.52
C SER A 82 5.93 16.07 22.03
N ASN A 83 6.49 14.91 21.67
CA ASN A 83 6.76 14.54 20.29
C ASN A 83 6.29 13.11 20.05
N ILE A 84 5.70 12.87 18.88
CA ILE A 84 5.28 11.54 18.46
C ILE A 84 5.51 11.39 16.96
N SER A 85 5.99 10.23 16.55
CA SER A 85 6.21 9.88 15.15
C SER A 85 5.69 8.47 14.91
N HIS A 86 5.01 8.27 13.79
CA HIS A 86 4.51 6.96 13.40
C HIS A 86 4.51 6.79 11.89
N LYS A 87 4.84 5.58 11.47
CA LYS A 87 5.13 5.24 10.09
C LYS A 87 4.25 4.08 9.66
N LEU A 88 3.35 4.37 8.72
CA LEU A 88 2.49 3.39 8.10
C LEU A 88 3.28 2.63 7.04
N ARG A 89 3.29 1.30 7.14
CA ARG A 89 3.88 0.40 6.15
C ARG A 89 2.78 -0.47 5.57
N LEU A 90 2.54 -0.34 4.26
CA LEU A 90 1.58 -1.14 3.51
C LEU A 90 2.38 -2.13 2.67
N SER A 91 2.12 -3.43 2.83
CA SER A 91 2.84 -4.45 2.09
C SER A 91 2.04 -5.04 0.96
N ARG A 92 2.72 -5.25 -0.19
CA ARG A 92 2.13 -5.82 -1.41
C ARG A 92 0.79 -5.17 -1.75
N VAL A 93 0.81 -3.88 -2.03
CA VAL A 93 -0.40 -3.10 -2.30
C VAL A 93 -1.17 -3.73 -3.48
N LYS A 94 -2.39 -4.19 -3.28
CA LYS A 94 -3.26 -4.77 -4.33
C LYS A 94 -4.56 -4.00 -4.42
N PRO A 95 -4.99 -3.53 -5.62
CA PRO A 95 -6.29 -2.87 -5.84
C PRO A 95 -7.39 -3.46 -4.95
N PRO A 96 -8.05 -2.69 -4.04
CA PRO A 96 -8.12 -1.22 -3.94
C PRO A 96 -7.46 -0.63 -2.65
N PRO A 97 -6.12 -0.60 -2.51
CA PRO A 97 -5.43 0.19 -1.50
C PRO A 97 -5.22 1.61 -2.02
N GLU A 98 -5.73 1.88 -3.23
CA GLU A 98 -5.86 3.21 -3.78
C GLU A 98 -6.93 3.92 -2.96
N GLY A 99 -6.56 5.05 -2.39
CA GLY A 99 -7.44 5.81 -1.51
C GLY A 99 -6.69 6.78 -0.63
N THR A 100 -7.44 7.40 0.28
CA THR A 100 -6.90 8.43 1.16
C THR A 100 -6.48 7.84 2.50
N TYR A 101 -5.23 8.06 2.87
CA TYR A 101 -4.68 7.72 4.17
C TYR A 101 -4.59 8.97 5.03
N GLU A 102 -5.06 8.88 6.27
CA GLU A 102 -5.13 9.99 7.20
C GLU A 102 -4.34 9.69 8.46
N CYS A 103 -3.42 10.60 8.81
CA CYS A 103 -2.78 10.63 10.10
C CYS A 103 -3.58 11.56 11.02
N ARG A 104 -4.08 11.02 12.12
CA ARG A 104 -4.80 11.77 13.17
C ARG A 104 -3.94 11.80 14.43
N VAL A 105 -3.79 12.96 15.05
CA VAL A 105 -3.12 13.12 16.34
C VAL A 105 -4.07 13.74 17.35
N ILE A 106 -4.16 13.13 18.53
CA ILE A 106 -4.87 13.66 19.69
C ILE A 106 -3.84 14.21 20.66
N ASP A 107 -3.88 15.53 20.89
CA ASP A 107 -3.08 16.24 21.88
C ASP A 107 -3.92 16.47 23.15
N SER A 108 -3.58 15.76 24.23
CA SER A 108 -4.28 15.81 25.53
C SER A 108 -3.51 16.61 26.61
N SER A 109 -2.80 17.67 26.23
CA SER A 109 -1.83 18.35 27.13
C SER A 109 -2.41 19.37 28.11
N ASP A 110 -3.70 19.72 27.99
CA ASP A 110 -4.30 20.86 28.72
C ASP A 110 -5.70 20.51 29.28
N GLY A 111 -5.93 19.24 29.63
CA GLY A 111 -7.25 18.75 30.07
C GLY A 111 -8.32 18.73 28.97
N LYS A 112 -8.03 19.28 27.78
CA LYS A 112 -8.84 19.19 26.56
C LYS A 112 -8.08 18.44 25.47
N ALA A 113 -8.74 17.44 24.88
CA ALA A 113 -8.22 16.71 23.74
C ALA A 113 -8.38 17.54 22.45
N ARG A 114 -7.26 17.97 21.86
CA ARG A 114 -7.22 18.68 20.56
C ARG A 114 -6.91 17.68 19.46
N HIS A 115 -7.64 17.77 18.37
CA HIS A 115 -7.49 16.84 17.25
C HIS A 115 -6.80 17.54 16.08
N HIS A 116 -5.75 16.91 15.57
CA HIS A 116 -4.97 17.37 14.44
C HIS A 116 -5.00 16.29 13.35
N LYS A 117 -5.10 16.68 12.08
CA LYS A 117 -5.15 15.70 10.98
C LYS A 117 -4.42 16.19 9.72
N VAL A 118 -3.79 15.25 9.02
CA VAL A 118 -3.19 15.43 7.68
C VAL A 118 -3.46 14.18 6.85
N LYS A 119 -3.50 14.34 5.52
CA LYS A 119 -3.93 13.30 4.58
C LYS A 119 -2.94 13.17 3.42
N ALA A 120 -2.91 11.98 2.85
CA ALA A 120 -2.24 11.68 1.58
C ALA A 120 -3.07 10.70 0.75
N TYR A 121 -3.01 10.83 -0.56
CA TYR A 121 -3.62 9.91 -1.51
C TYR A 121 -2.59 8.92 -2.05
N LEU A 122 -2.90 7.63 -2.00
CA LEU A 122 -2.12 6.59 -2.67
C LEU A 122 -2.83 6.20 -3.97
N ARG A 123 -2.15 6.30 -5.10
CA ARG A 123 -2.55 5.73 -6.39
C ARG A 123 -1.91 4.37 -6.58
N VAL A 124 -2.66 3.39 -7.08
CA VAL A 124 -2.11 2.05 -7.35
C VAL A 124 -2.27 1.70 -8.82
N GLU A 125 -1.15 1.63 -9.52
CA GLU A 125 -1.11 1.22 -10.92
C GLU A 125 -1.17 -0.30 -11.02
N ALA A 126 -1.91 -0.82 -12.00
CA ALA A 126 -1.94 -2.25 -12.26
C ALA A 126 -0.54 -2.76 -12.63
N ALA A 127 -0.17 -3.94 -12.13
CA ALA A 127 1.06 -4.61 -12.53
C ALA A 127 0.91 -5.09 -13.98
N GLY A 128 1.35 -4.28 -14.94
CA GLY A 128 1.52 -4.68 -16.33
C GLY A 128 0.24 -5.02 -17.09
N GLY A 129 -0.45 -3.99 -17.56
CA GLY A 129 -1.46 -4.08 -18.61
C GLY A 129 -1.07 -3.28 -19.85
N THR A 130 0.20 -3.31 -20.26
CA THR A 130 0.58 -2.79 -21.57
C THR A 130 0.13 -3.78 -22.63
N GLY A 131 -0.97 -3.44 -23.30
CA GLY A 131 -1.39 -4.10 -24.52
C GLY A 131 -0.22 -4.20 -25.50
N HIS A 132 0.13 -5.43 -25.85
CA HIS A 132 0.82 -5.70 -27.09
C HIS A 132 -0.26 -5.63 -28.19
N PRO A 133 -0.25 -4.67 -29.12
CA PRO A 133 -0.93 -4.94 -30.39
C PRO A 133 -0.23 -6.16 -30.99
N PRO A 134 -0.94 -7.23 -31.40
CA PRO A 134 -0.30 -8.19 -32.28
C PRO A 134 0.12 -7.40 -33.51
N ASP A 135 1.43 -7.29 -33.72
CA ASP A 135 1.98 -6.98 -35.04
C ASP A 135 1.54 -8.14 -35.94
N THR A 136 0.34 -8.00 -36.52
CA THR A 136 -0.14 -8.86 -37.58
C THR A 136 0.72 -8.55 -38.79
N GLN A 137 1.87 -9.21 -38.79
CA GLN A 137 2.70 -9.44 -39.95
C GLN A 137 1.82 -9.96 -41.09
N LEU A 138 1.95 -9.35 -42.26
CA LEU A 138 2.15 -9.98 -43.58
C LEU A 138 1.39 -9.28 -44.70
N ARG A 139 2.19 -8.52 -45.47
CA ARG A 139 1.90 -7.92 -46.76
C ARG A 139 1.89 -9.01 -47.84
N GLY A 140 0.78 -9.14 -48.56
CA GLY A 140 0.69 -9.50 -50.00
C GLY A 140 1.23 -10.85 -50.50
N ALA A 141 0.30 -11.70 -50.98
CA ALA A 141 0.42 -12.94 -51.78
C ALA A 141 1.20 -12.78 -53.13
N PRO A 142 1.44 -13.80 -54.03
CA PRO A 142 0.81 -15.15 -54.16
C PRO A 142 1.71 -16.38 -54.58
N LEU A 143 1.11 -17.58 -54.54
CA LEU A 143 1.54 -18.95 -55.01
C LEU A 143 1.59 -19.06 -56.57
N PRO A 144 2.08 -20.14 -57.30
CA PRO A 144 2.03 -21.61 -57.01
C PRO A 144 3.12 -22.63 -57.59
N ASP A 145 3.14 -23.87 -57.01
CA ASP A 145 3.40 -25.30 -57.47
C ASP A 145 4.51 -25.72 -58.50
N PRO A 146 4.84 -27.04 -58.82
CA PRO A 146 4.39 -28.39 -58.34
C PRO A 146 5.47 -29.49 -58.05
N ALA A 147 5.00 -30.62 -57.45
CA ALA A 147 5.39 -32.05 -57.63
C ALA A 147 6.75 -32.62 -57.12
N ALA A 148 6.92 -33.82 -56.55
CA ALA A 148 6.10 -34.99 -56.18
C ALA A 148 6.95 -35.98 -55.27
N PRO A 149 6.70 -37.31 -55.15
CA PRO A 149 6.11 -37.97 -53.96
C PRO A 149 7.01 -39.06 -53.28
N GLY A 150 6.64 -39.55 -52.08
CA GLY A 150 7.19 -40.84 -51.58
C GLY A 150 7.00 -41.20 -50.10
N SER A 151 5.82 -41.72 -49.74
CA SER A 151 5.48 -42.85 -48.81
C SER A 151 5.90 -42.90 -47.29
N PRO A 152 5.13 -43.63 -46.43
CA PRO A 152 5.09 -43.48 -44.95
C PRO A 152 5.47 -44.79 -44.19
N PRO A 153 4.94 -45.11 -42.98
CA PRO A 153 5.49 -44.83 -41.65
C PRO A 153 5.80 -46.10 -40.81
N ALA A 154 6.37 -45.98 -39.61
CA ALA A 154 6.35 -47.08 -38.62
C ALA A 154 6.26 -46.59 -37.17
N HIS A 155 5.32 -47.20 -36.46
CA HIS A 155 4.92 -47.03 -35.08
C HIS A 155 6.03 -47.41 -34.09
N HIS A 156 5.98 -46.93 -32.84
CA HIS A 156 5.81 -47.79 -31.65
C HIS A 156 5.68 -46.96 -30.36
N HIS A 157 4.75 -47.39 -29.51
CA HIS A 157 4.40 -46.88 -28.19
C HIS A 157 5.51 -47.09 -27.15
N HIS A 158 5.53 -46.29 -26.08
CA HIS A 158 5.36 -46.72 -24.67
C HIS A 158 5.90 -45.68 -23.66
N HIS A 159 4.98 -45.04 -22.93
CA HIS A 159 5.14 -44.60 -21.52
C HIS A 159 4.98 -45.84 -20.59
N PRO A 160 5.19 -45.84 -19.24
CA PRO A 160 5.52 -44.74 -18.30
C PRO A 160 6.43 -45.11 -17.06
N HIS A 161 6.63 -44.13 -16.17
CA HIS A 161 6.85 -44.18 -14.69
C HIS A 161 8.17 -44.70 -14.06
N LYS A 162 8.81 -43.85 -13.22
CA LYS A 162 8.62 -43.83 -11.75
C LYS A 162 9.33 -42.67 -11.04
N ALA A 163 8.82 -42.37 -9.84
CA ALA A 163 9.05 -41.20 -9.00
C ALA A 163 10.05 -41.43 -7.84
N GLY A 164 10.60 -40.33 -7.30
CA GLY A 164 11.11 -40.20 -5.93
C GLY A 164 11.92 -38.90 -5.77
N LYS A 165 11.50 -37.86 -5.03
CA LYS A 165 11.38 -37.72 -3.55
C LYS A 165 12.77 -37.86 -2.89
N GLU A 166 13.35 -36.99 -2.05
CA GLU A 166 12.94 -35.79 -1.30
C GLU A 166 14.19 -34.99 -0.87
N LEU A 167 13.95 -33.71 -0.53
CA LEU A 167 14.46 -32.94 0.61
C LEU A 167 15.87 -33.23 1.19
N ARG A 168 16.78 -32.26 1.08
CA ARG A 168 17.97 -32.17 1.93
C ARG A 168 17.97 -30.87 2.74
N LYS A 169 17.76 -31.01 4.05
CA LYS A 169 17.97 -29.99 5.09
C LYS A 169 19.46 -29.94 5.45
N PRO A 170 20.05 -28.76 5.73
CA PRO A 170 21.37 -28.68 6.35
C PRO A 170 21.30 -28.96 7.87
N PRO A 171 22.37 -29.52 8.48
CA PRO A 171 22.42 -29.84 9.90
C PRO A 171 22.69 -28.60 10.79
N PRO A 172 22.24 -28.59 12.06
CA PRO A 172 22.71 -27.65 13.06
C PRO A 172 23.95 -28.20 13.77
N ASP A 173 25.03 -27.42 13.86
CA ASP A 173 26.15 -27.74 14.74
C ASP A 173 26.19 -26.81 15.96
N ALA A 174 26.08 -27.49 17.09
CA ALA A 174 26.68 -27.27 18.41
C ALA A 174 26.72 -25.86 19.03
N SER A 175 25.97 -25.80 20.13
CA SER A 175 26.26 -25.03 21.34
C SER A 175 27.56 -25.50 22.03
N CYS A 176 28.34 -24.55 22.57
CA CYS A 176 29.20 -24.71 23.75
C CYS A 176 29.14 -23.34 24.48
N VAL A 177 28.45 -23.19 25.61
CA VAL A 177 28.73 -23.65 27.00
C VAL A 177 29.57 -22.63 27.79
N LEU A 178 28.90 -22.13 28.84
CA LEU A 178 29.33 -21.59 30.15
C LEU A 178 30.30 -20.40 30.20
#